data_AF-N9LJA8-F1
#
_entry.id   AF-N9LJA8-F1
#
_cell.length_a   1.000
_cell.length_b   1.000
_cell.length_c   1.000
_cell.angle_alpha   90.00
_cell.angle_beta   90.00
_cell.angle_gamma   90.00
#
_symmetry.space_group_name_H-M   'P 1'
#
loop_
_entity.id
_entity.type
_entity.pdbx_description
1 polymer ?
#
loop_
_entity_poly.entity_id
_entity_poly.type
_entity_poly.pdbx_seq_one_letter_code
_entity_poly.pdbx_strand_id
1 'polypeptide(L)' 'MSRGDKSAYTAKQKRQAKHIEESELEQGHSQEEAERIAWATVNKQDGGGLKKRQKSSH' A
#
# COMPACT_ATOMS: atom_id res chain seq x y z
N MET A 1 26.51 -3.05 4.08
CA MET A 1 25.41 -3.42 3.15
C MET A 1 24.60 -2.18 2.82
N SER A 2 24.51 -1.85 1.53
CA SER A 2 23.73 -0.73 1.01
C SER A 2 22.24 -1.03 1.21
N ARG A 3 21.59 -0.32 2.13
CA ARG A 3 20.15 -0.47 2.42
C ARG A 3 19.36 0.02 1.22
N GLY A 4 18.90 -0.89 0.38
CA GLY A 4 18.17 -0.48 -0.80
C GLY A 4 17.69 -1.64 -1.66
N ASP A 5 17.32 -2.77 -1.04
CA ASP A 5 16.52 -3.76 -1.76
C ASP A 5 15.13 -3.17 -1.94
N LYS A 6 14.88 -2.61 -3.12
CA LYS A 6 13.58 -2.11 -3.58
C LYS A 6 12.67 -3.28 -3.95
N SER A 7 12.62 -4.33 -3.12
CA SER A 7 11.58 -5.33 -3.21
C SER A 7 10.28 -4.63 -2.78
N ALA A 8 9.49 -4.22 -3.77
CA ALA A 8 8.19 -3.58 -3.57
C ALA A 8 7.40 -4.29 -2.46
N TYR A 9 6.92 -3.49 -1.50
CA TYR A 9 6.33 -3.86 -0.22
C TYR A 9 7.27 -4.63 0.72
N THR A 10 7.75 -3.94 1.76
CA THR A 10 8.39 -4.56 2.93
C THR A 10 7.44 -5.57 3.57
N ALA A 11 7.99 -6.59 4.25
CA ALA A 11 7.17 -7.58 4.96
C ALA A 11 6.19 -6.95 5.96
N LYS A 12 6.52 -5.78 6.52
CA LYS A 12 5.63 -5.00 7.38
C LYS A 12 4.42 -4.46 6.62
N GLN A 13 4.64 -3.87 5.45
CA GLN A 13 3.58 -3.34 4.59
C GLN A 13 2.63 -4.43 4.11
N LYS A 14 3.16 -5.62 3.75
CA LYS A 14 2.32 -6.77 3.36
C LYS A 14 1.41 -7.24 4.50
N ARG A 15 1.94 -7.29 5.73
CA ARG A 15 1.13 -7.63 6.91
C ARG A 15 0.06 -6.58 7.21
N GLN A 16 0.38 -5.29 7.10
CA GLN A 16 -0.60 -4.23 7.30
C GLN A 16 -1.69 -4.26 6.23
N ALA A 17 -1.32 -4.43 4.95
CA ALA A 17 -2.29 -4.53 3.86
C ALA A 17 -3.27 -5.69 4.10
N LYS A 18 -2.75 -6.88 4.45
CA LYS A 18 -3.59 -8.05 4.73
C LYS A 18 -4.57 -7.82 5.89
N HIS A 19 -4.12 -7.19 6.98
CA HIS A 19 -5.01 -6.90 8.11
C HIS A 19 -6.12 -5.90 7.76
N ILE A 20 -5.81 -4.91 6.92
CA ILE A 20 -6.81 -3.92 6.49
C ILE A 20 -7.80 -4.61 5.54
N GLU A 21 -7.32 -5.38 4.58
CA GLU A 21 -8.17 -6.15 3.66
C GLU A 21 -9.14 -7.06 4.41
N GLU A 22 -8.66 -7.83 5.38
CA GLU A 22 -9.48 -8.71 6.21
C GLU A 22 -10.54 -7.92 7.01
N SER A 23 -10.15 -6.77 7.58
CA SER A 23 -11.09 -5.90 8.29
C SER A 23 -12.17 -5.32 7.36
N GLU A 24 -11.83 -4.90 6.14
CA GLU A 24 -12.80 -4.35 5.18
C GLU A 24 -13.75 -5.44 4.65
N LEU A 25 -13.24 -6.66 4.42
CA LEU A 25 -14.07 -7.83 4.10
C LEU A 25 -15.07 -8.13 5.22
N GLU A 26 -14.65 -8.05 6.49
CA GLU A 26 -15.53 -8.20 7.65
C GLU A 26 -16.57 -7.07 7.77
N GLN A 27 -16.24 -5.85 7.32
CA GLN A 27 -17.21 -4.75 7.19
C GLN A 27 -18.23 -4.96 6.06
N GLY A 28 -18.06 -6.00 5.24
CA GLY A 28 -18.95 -6.33 4.13
C GLY A 28 -18.53 -5.73 2.79
N HIS A 29 -17.31 -5.19 2.69
CA HIS A 29 -16.76 -4.79 1.40
C HIS A 29 -16.43 -6.00 0.52
N SER A 30 -16.45 -5.79 -0.79
CA SER A 30 -15.95 -6.79 -1.74
C SER A 30 -14.42 -6.89 -1.67
N GLN A 31 -13.86 -8.04 -2.04
CA GLN A 31 -12.42 -8.27 -2.01
C GLN A 31 -11.63 -7.22 -2.79
N GLU A 32 -12.09 -6.85 -3.99
CA GLU A 32 -11.42 -5.82 -4.81
C GLU A 32 -11.40 -4.44 -4.14
N GLU A 33 -12.45 -4.14 -3.38
CA GLU A 33 -12.59 -2.86 -2.67
C GLU A 33 -11.72 -2.85 -1.42
N ALA A 34 -11.72 -3.96 -0.66
CA ALA A 34 -10.86 -4.19 0.48
C ALA A 34 -9.36 -4.11 0.11
N GLU A 35 -8.94 -4.75 -0.98
CA GLU A 35 -7.57 -4.69 -1.50
C GLU A 35 -7.16 -3.24 -1.87
N ARG A 36 -8.07 -2.50 -2.50
CA ARG A 36 -7.84 -1.10 -2.89
C ARG A 36 -7.70 -0.19 -1.67
N ILE A 37 -8.55 -0.38 -0.65
CA ILE A 37 -8.50 0.37 0.61
C ILE A 37 -7.20 0.03 1.37
N ALA A 38 -6.84 -1.25 1.47
CA ALA A 38 -5.61 -1.71 2.07
C ALA A 38 -4.37 -1.09 1.41
N TRP A 39 -4.30 -1.13 0.08
CA TRP A 39 -3.22 -0.53 -0.70
C TRP A 39 -3.13 0.99 -0.51
N ALA A 40 -4.26 1.68 -0.52
CA ALA A 40 -4.30 3.13 -0.33
C ALA A 40 -3.84 3.52 1.08
N THR A 41 -4.21 2.73 2.09
CA THR A 41 -3.90 2.99 3.49
C THR A 41 -2.41 2.77 3.80
N VAL A 42 -1.83 1.66 3.32
CA VAL A 42 -0.40 1.40 3.48
C VAL A 42 0.45 2.43 2.74
N ASN A 43 0.07 2.80 1.51
CA ASN A 43 0.77 3.87 0.77
C ASN A 43 0.69 5.25 1.44
N LYS A 44 -0.41 5.55 2.13
CA LYS A 44 -0.55 6.80 2.92
C LYS A 44 0.36 6.78 4.14
N GLN A 45 0.46 5.66 4.86
CA GLN A 45 1.29 5.53 6.06
C GLN A 45 2.79 5.64 5.76
N ASP A 46 3.26 5.12 4.63
CA ASP A 46 4.67 5.20 4.23
C ASP A 46 5.06 6.51 3.50
N GLY A 47 4.24 7.56 3.58
CA GLY A 47 4.62 8.89 3.10
C GLY A 47 4.53 9.07 1.58
N GLY A 48 3.71 8.26 0.89
CA GLY A 48 3.40 8.49 -0.52
C GLY A 48 4.46 7.95 -1.49
N GLY A 49 4.88 6.70 -1.30
CA GLY A 49 5.78 5.98 -2.23
C GLY A 49 5.28 5.88 -3.68
N LEU A 50 4.06 6.34 -3.98
CA LEU A 50 3.50 6.43 -5.34
C LEU A 50 3.12 7.85 -5.77
N LYS A 51 3.43 8.88 -4.97
CA LYS A 51 3.22 10.29 -5.33
C LYS A 51 4.53 11.06 -5.37
N LYS A 52 5.34 10.82 -6.41
CA LYS A 52 6.38 11.69 -7.04
C LYS A 52 7.14 10.78 -8.01
N ARG A 53 7.24 10.94 -9.33
CA ARG A 53 7.26 12.11 -10.22
C ARG A 53 6.88 11.61 -11.63
N GLN A 54 5.74 12.03 -12.16
CA GLN A 54 5.76 12.69 -13.47
C GLN A 54 5.20 14.08 -13.22
N LYS A 55 6.03 14.92 -12.60
CA LYS A 55 5.91 16.36 -12.87
C LYS A 55 6.28 16.52 -14.34
N SER A 56 5.39 17.17 -15.08
CA SER A 56 5.65 17.88 -16.33
C SER A 56 7.14 18.12 -16.56
N SER A 57 7.69 17.54 -17.63
CA SER A 57 8.84 18.14 -18.28
C SER A 57 8.32 18.81 -19.54
N HIS A 58 8.82 20.03 -19.73
CA HIS A 58 8.54 21.00 -20.79
C HIS A 58 8.61 20.39 -22.19
#